data_AF-A0A5R2N9B3-F1
#
_entry.id   AF-A0A5R2N9B3-F1
#
_cell.length_a   1.000
_cell.length_b   1.000
_cell.length_c   1.000
_cell.angle_alpha   90.00
_cell.angle_beta   90.00
_cell.angle_gamma   90.00
#
_symmetry.space_group_name_H-M   'P 1'
#
loop_
_entity.id
_entity.type
_entity.pdbx_description
1 polymer ?
#
loop_
_entity_poly.entity_id
_entity_poly.type
_entity_poly.pdbx_seq_one_letter_code
_entity_poly.pdbx_strand_id
1 'polypeptide(L)'
;MARPKSKDSSLPKSELLPGRRDGANAKPRLRPARSRSIYSPTEVREIFRRFSVQRPEPKGELEHVNAFTLLVAVVLSAQATDAGVNKATRALFKVADTPQKMLALGEA
;
A
#
# COMPACT_ATOMS: atom_id res chain seq x y z
N MET A 1 -21.21 5.44 -38.01
CA MET A 1 -22.51 5.08 -37.42
C MET A 1 -22.82 6.03 -36.28
N ALA A 2 -24.02 6.59 -36.29
CA ALA A 2 -24.43 7.78 -35.57
C ALA A 2 -24.60 7.57 -34.06
N ARG A 3 -24.30 8.63 -33.28
CA ARG A 3 -24.71 8.79 -31.89
C ARG A 3 -26.20 9.19 -31.86
N PRO A 4 -27.05 8.63 -30.98
CA PRO A 4 -28.36 9.21 -30.72
C PRO A 4 -28.26 10.28 -29.62
N LYS A 5 -28.88 11.44 -29.86
CA LYS A 5 -29.26 12.41 -28.82
C LYS A 5 -30.72 12.16 -28.45
N SER A 6 -31.05 12.21 -27.17
CA SER A 6 -32.24 12.91 -26.68
C SER A 6 -32.08 13.22 -25.19
N LYS A 7 -32.42 14.46 -24.86
CA LYS A 7 -32.38 15.12 -23.56
C LYS A 7 -33.83 15.15 -23.09
N ASP A 8 -34.13 14.79 -21.84
CA ASP A 8 -34.85 15.73 -20.98
C ASP A 8 -34.85 15.37 -19.49
N SER A 9 -34.92 16.42 -18.70
CA SER A 9 -34.89 16.53 -17.25
C SER A 9 -36.20 16.09 -16.58
N SER A 10 -36.08 15.48 -15.40
CA SER A 10 -36.75 15.97 -14.16
C SER A 10 -36.58 14.95 -13.03
N LEU A 11 -35.86 15.34 -11.97
CA LEU A 11 -36.00 14.71 -10.64
C LEU A 11 -37.34 15.12 -10.03
N PRO A 12 -37.94 14.26 -9.19
CA PRO A 12 -38.34 14.78 -7.90
C PRO A 12 -37.95 13.88 -6.72
N LYS A 13 -37.43 14.56 -5.71
CA LYS A 13 -37.65 14.46 -4.26
C LYS A 13 -37.51 13.12 -3.55
N SER A 14 -36.62 13.18 -2.55
CA SER A 14 -36.44 12.29 -1.42
C SER A 14 -37.73 12.03 -0.64
N GLU A 15 -38.08 10.76 -0.48
CA GLU A 15 -38.85 10.28 0.66
C GLU A 15 -38.09 9.11 1.28
N LEU A 16 -37.46 9.37 2.43
CA LEU A 16 -36.97 8.35 3.35
C LEU A 16 -38.15 7.89 4.20
N LEU A 17 -38.50 6.60 4.12
CA LEU A 17 -39.23 5.92 5.18
C LEU A 17 -38.53 4.60 5.57
N PRO A 18 -38.55 4.25 6.87
CA PRO A 18 -37.60 3.33 7.46
C PRO A 18 -38.10 1.88 7.33
N GLY A 19 -37.23 1.00 6.86
CA GLY A 19 -37.49 -0.43 6.85
C GLY A 19 -36.20 -1.20 7.11
N ARG A 20 -35.94 -1.52 8.37
CA ARG A 20 -35.01 -2.60 8.74
C ARG A 20 -35.41 -3.84 7.93
N ARG A 21 -34.49 -4.36 7.13
CA ARG A 21 -34.60 -5.71 6.58
C ARG A 21 -33.53 -6.56 7.23
N ASP A 22 -33.98 -7.48 8.06
CA ASP A 22 -33.18 -8.51 8.71
C ASP A 22 -32.43 -9.32 7.64
N GLY A 23 -31.11 -9.15 7.62
CA GLY A 23 -30.22 -9.78 6.64
C GLY A 23 -29.83 -11.20 7.00
N ALA A 24 -30.80 -12.09 7.24
CA ALA A 24 -30.52 -13.49 7.57
C ALA A 24 -30.44 -14.43 6.33
N ASN A 25 -30.52 -13.91 5.11
CA ASN A 25 -30.42 -14.73 3.90
C ASN A 25 -29.75 -14.01 2.71
N ALA A 26 -28.55 -13.46 2.92
CA ALA A 26 -27.72 -12.97 1.83
C ALA A 26 -26.92 -14.14 1.24
N LYS A 27 -27.27 -14.59 0.02
CA LYS A 27 -26.42 -15.52 -0.75
C LYS A 27 -25.01 -14.94 -0.82
N PRO A 28 -23.94 -15.72 -0.56
CA PRO A 28 -22.58 -15.20 -0.63
C PRO A 28 -22.34 -14.69 -2.04
N ARG A 29 -22.13 -13.37 -2.19
CA ARG A 29 -21.68 -12.79 -3.45
C ARG A 29 -20.32 -13.41 -3.76
N LEU A 30 -20.27 -14.25 -4.80
CA LEU A 30 -19.02 -14.72 -5.37
C LEU A 30 -18.19 -13.48 -5.70
N ARG A 31 -17.07 -13.31 -4.98
CA ARG A 31 -16.14 -12.22 -5.27
C ARG A 31 -15.69 -12.41 -6.72
N PRO A 32 -15.77 -11.38 -7.59
CA PRO A 32 -15.26 -11.51 -8.94
C PRO A 32 -13.81 -11.98 -8.84
N ALA A 33 -13.50 -13.06 -9.56
CA ALA A 33 -12.15 -13.59 -9.63
C ALA A 33 -11.22 -12.43 -9.96
N ARG A 34 -10.16 -12.24 -9.14
CA ARG A 34 -9.20 -11.15 -9.31
C ARG A 34 -8.81 -11.09 -10.78
N SER A 35 -9.08 -9.94 -11.41
CA SER A 35 -8.73 -9.71 -12.81
C SER A 35 -7.27 -10.10 -13.00
N ARG A 36 -7.03 -11.07 -13.89
CA ARG A 36 -5.69 -11.44 -14.32
C ARG A 36 -5.02 -10.17 -14.84
N SER A 37 -3.72 -10.02 -14.59
CA SER A 37 -2.91 -8.89 -15.08
C SER A 37 -3.27 -8.53 -16.53
N ILE A 38 -3.31 -7.24 -16.86
CA ILE A 38 -3.49 -6.77 -18.25
C ILE A 38 -2.32 -7.19 -19.17
N TYR A 39 -1.22 -7.65 -18.58
CA TYR A 39 -0.04 -8.14 -19.29
C TYR A 39 -0.05 -9.68 -19.39
N SER A 40 0.33 -10.19 -20.56
CA SER A 40 0.65 -11.60 -20.77
C SER A 40 1.89 -12.02 -19.96
N PRO A 41 2.06 -13.33 -19.67
CA PRO A 41 3.26 -13.82 -18.99
C PRO A 41 4.57 -13.48 -19.71
N THR A 42 4.55 -13.34 -21.04
CA THR A 42 5.73 -12.92 -21.82
C THR A 42 6.04 -11.44 -21.64
N GLU A 43 5.01 -10.58 -21.63
CA GLU A 43 5.19 -9.15 -21.35
C GLU A 43 5.70 -8.90 -19.92
N VAL A 44 5.18 -9.63 -18.92
CA VAL A 44 5.67 -9.55 -17.53
C VAL A 44 7.16 -9.91 -17.47
N ARG A 45 7.58 -10.99 -18.13
CA ARG A 45 9.00 -11.39 -18.18
C ARG A 45 9.87 -10.31 -18.84
N GLU A 46 9.39 -9.70 -19.92
CA GLU A 46 10.12 -8.61 -20.60
C GLU A 46 10.24 -7.35 -19.71
N ILE A 47 9.19 -7.02 -18.95
CA ILE A 47 9.24 -5.91 -17.97
C ILE A 47 10.32 -6.17 -16.92
N PHE A 48 10.32 -7.35 -16.30
CA PHE A 48 11.33 -7.70 -15.30
C PHE A 48 12.74 -7.78 -15.89
N ARG A 49 12.90 -8.26 -17.14
CA ARG A 49 14.19 -8.23 -17.85
C ARG A 49 14.70 -6.80 -18.04
N ARG A 50 13.83 -5.85 -18.40
CA ARG A 50 14.21 -4.43 -18.52
C ARG A 50 14.60 -3.84 -17.17
N PHE A 51 13.87 -4.16 -16.10
CA PHE A 51 14.21 -3.74 -14.75
C PHE A 51 15.55 -4.31 -14.29
N SER A 52 15.84 -5.60 -14.54
CA SER A 52 17.12 -6.21 -14.15
C SER A 52 18.30 -5.64 -14.94
N VAL A 53 18.12 -5.27 -16.21
CA VAL A 53 19.15 -4.58 -17.00
C VAL A 53 19.40 -3.16 -16.47
N GLN A 54 18.35 -2.41 -16.12
CA GLN A 54 18.46 -1.03 -15.63
C GLN A 54 18.96 -0.95 -14.18
N ARG A 55 18.56 -1.91 -13.34
CA ARG A 55 18.92 -2.02 -11.92
C ARG A 55 19.33 -3.46 -11.61
N PRO A 56 20.59 -3.83 -11.90
CA PRO A 56 21.08 -5.19 -11.66
C PRO A 56 21.00 -5.64 -10.20
N GLU A 57 21.24 -4.72 -9.27
CA GLU A 57 21.20 -4.96 -7.82
C GLU A 57 20.27 -3.93 -7.14
N PRO A 58 18.95 -4.11 -7.20
CA PRO A 58 18.03 -3.21 -6.51
C PRO A 58 18.19 -3.37 -4.99
N LYS A 59 18.40 -2.24 -4.29
CA LYS A 59 18.52 -2.19 -2.83
C LYS A 59 17.32 -1.45 -2.24
N GLY A 60 17.01 -1.72 -0.97
CA GLY A 60 16.03 -0.92 -0.23
C GLY A 60 16.57 0.47 0.08
N GLU A 61 15.68 1.44 0.24
CA GLU A 61 16.03 2.86 0.46
C GLU A 61 16.28 3.21 1.95
N LEU A 62 15.89 2.33 2.87
CA LEU A 62 16.06 2.53 4.31
C LEU A 62 17.51 2.27 4.75
N GLU A 63 18.12 3.28 5.37
CA GLU A 63 19.46 3.18 5.95
C GLU A 63 19.43 2.32 7.22
N HIS A 64 20.29 1.31 7.27
CA HIS A 64 20.43 0.39 8.39
C HIS A 64 21.85 -0.17 8.44
N VAL A 65 22.29 -0.63 9.63
CA VAL A 65 23.63 -1.20 9.84
C VAL A 65 23.59 -2.71 10.13
N ASN A 66 22.45 -3.20 10.60
CA ASN A 66 22.22 -4.60 10.95
C ASN A 66 20.72 -4.92 10.83
N ALA A 67 20.36 -6.21 10.97
CA ALA A 67 18.98 -6.68 10.86
C ALA A 67 18.01 -6.03 11.87
N PHE A 68 18.48 -5.74 13.10
CA PHE A 68 17.67 -5.06 14.11
C PHE A 68 17.33 -3.63 13.70
N THR A 69 18.33 -2.86 13.28
CA THR A 69 18.12 -1.48 12.82
C THR A 69 17.25 -1.41 11.57
N LEU A 70 17.31 -2.42 10.69
CA LEU A 70 16.38 -2.55 9.57
C LEU A 70 14.94 -2.79 10.05
N LEU A 71 14.74 -3.69 11.00
CA LEU A 71 13.42 -3.93 11.59
C LEU A 71 12.84 -2.64 12.17
N VAL A 72 13.64 -1.89 12.94
CA VAL A 72 13.22 -0.61 13.51
C VAL A 72 12.88 0.40 12.41
N ALA A 73 13.73 0.54 11.39
CA ALA A 73 13.46 1.44 10.26
C ALA A 73 12.15 1.08 9.53
N VAL A 74 11.89 -0.22 9.31
CA VAL A 74 10.65 -0.70 8.67
C VAL A 74 9.42 -0.38 9.53
N VAL A 75 9.49 -0.56 10.85
CA VAL A 75 8.39 -0.21 11.77
C VAL A 75 8.11 1.30 11.73
N LEU A 76 9.15 2.13 11.72
CA LEU A 76 9.03 3.59 11.62
C LEU A 76 8.53 4.08 10.26
N SER A 77 8.61 3.26 9.21
CA SER A 77 8.18 3.61 7.86
C SER A 77 6.66 3.62 7.70
N ALA A 78 5.92 3.09 8.67
CA ALA A 78 4.46 3.13 8.65
C ALA A 78 3.97 4.58 8.50
N GLN A 79 3.24 4.86 7.41
CA GLN A 79 2.69 6.19 7.11
C GLN A 79 3.75 7.31 7.02
N ALA A 80 5.01 6.95 6.80
CA ALA A 80 6.13 7.88 6.63
C ALA A 80 6.80 7.70 5.25
N THR A 81 7.77 8.56 4.96
CA THR A 81 8.62 8.43 3.77
C THR A 81 10.00 7.94 4.19
N ASP A 82 10.67 7.15 3.36
CA ASP A 82 12.03 6.66 3.62
C ASP A 82 12.99 7.81 3.95
N ALA A 83 12.85 8.96 3.29
CA ALA A 83 13.62 10.17 3.59
C ALA A 83 13.39 10.71 5.01
N GLY A 84 12.13 10.71 5.47
CA GLY A 84 11.78 11.10 6.84
C GLY A 84 12.29 10.10 7.87
N VAL A 85 12.18 8.81 7.59
CA VAL A 85 12.71 7.73 8.44
C VAL A 85 14.22 7.85 8.55
N ASN A 86 14.94 7.93 7.44
CA ASN A 86 16.40 8.07 7.41
C ASN A 86 16.88 9.32 8.16
N LYS A 87 16.13 10.43 8.11
CA LYS A 87 16.45 11.63 8.90
C LYS A 87 16.44 11.35 10.40
N ALA A 88 15.48 10.58 10.90
CA ALA A 88 15.37 10.23 12.31
C ALA A 88 16.37 9.13 12.71
N THR A 89 16.47 8.07 11.90
CA THR A 89 17.25 6.88 12.24
C THR A 89 18.76 7.12 12.22
N ARG A 90 19.28 8.04 11.39
CA ARG A 90 20.72 8.39 11.39
C ARG A 90 21.24 8.87 12.74
N ALA A 91 20.43 9.61 13.50
CA ALA A 91 20.81 10.05 14.84
C ALA A 91 20.55 8.94 15.87
N LEU A 92 19.39 8.29 15.78
CA LEU A 92 19.01 7.21 16.69
C LEU A 92 20.00 6.05 16.68
N PHE A 93 20.38 5.54 15.51
CA PHE A 93 21.24 4.37 15.39
C PHE A 93 22.70 4.65 15.75
N LYS A 94 23.14 5.91 15.85
CA LYS A 94 24.46 6.23 16.43
C LYS A 94 24.52 5.94 17.93
N VAL A 95 23.39 6.00 18.62
CA VAL A 95 23.30 5.84 20.08
C VAL A 95 22.57 4.57 20.51
N ALA A 96 21.70 4.02 19.65
CA ALA A 96 20.84 2.88 19.94
C ALA A 96 20.70 1.91 18.75
N ASP A 97 21.79 1.25 18.38
CA ASP A 97 21.86 0.22 17.31
C ASP A 97 21.61 -1.21 17.79
N THR A 98 21.36 -1.42 19.08
CA THR A 98 21.02 -2.72 19.68
C THR A 98 19.71 -2.64 20.47
N PRO A 99 18.99 -3.78 20.64
CA PRO A 99 17.78 -3.80 21.46
C PRO A 99 17.99 -3.27 22.88
N GLN A 100 19.13 -3.59 23.51
CA GLN A 100 19.44 -3.17 24.87
C GLN A 100 19.66 -1.66 24.96
N LYS A 101 20.37 -1.07 23.99
CA LYS A 101 20.58 0.39 23.95
C LYS A 101 19.28 1.14 23.65
N MET A 102 18.44 0.61 22.76
CA MET A 102 17.12 1.18 22.46
C MET A 102 16.21 1.15 23.69
N LEU A 103 16.18 0.04 24.42
CA LEU A 103 15.43 -0.08 25.67
C LEU A 103 15.95 0.91 26.72
N ALA A 104 17.26 1.12 26.82
CA ALA A 104 17.86 2.06 27.76
C ALA A 104 17.54 3.53 27.48
N LEU A 105 17.10 3.89 26.26
CA LEU A 105 16.60 5.24 25.98
C LEU A 105 15.29 5.54 26.71
N GLY A 106 14.49 4.51 27.00
CA GLY A 106 13.18 4.65 27.64
C GLY A 106 12.12 5.30 26.76
N GLU A 107 10.93 5.43 27.31
CA GLU A 107 9.82 6.24 26.78
C GLU A 107 9.54 7.41 27.73
N ALA A 108 9.00 8.50 27.18
CA ALA A 108 8.66 9.71 27.93
C ALA A 108 7.22 9.66 28.46
#